data_AF-A0A3D0GJN3-F1
#
_entry.id   AF-A0A3D0GJN3-F1
#
_cell.length_a   1.000
_cell.length_b   1.000
_cell.length_c   1.000
_cell.angle_alpha   90.00
_cell.angle_beta   90.00
_cell.angle_gamma   90.00
#
_symmetry.space_group_name_H-M   'P 1'
#
loop_
_entity.id
_entity.type
_entity.pdbx_description
1 polymer ?
#
loop_
_entity_poly.entity_id
_entity_poly.type
_entity_poly.pdbx_seq_one_letter_code
_entity_poly.pdbx_strand_id
1 'polypeptide(L)'
;MRIILFLMTNLAVLLLVSVVFNLLGFSSILAANGVDLDLRALLVFCALFGFGGAFISLFLSKWMAKRATGTQIIARPNDQQTRWLLDTVAELSREAGIQT
;
A
#
# COMPACT_ATOMS: atom_id res chain seq x y z
N MET A 1 2.37 5.30 33.27
CA MET A 1 2.70 5.92 31.97
C MET A 1 2.42 5.02 30.78
N ARG A 2 2.89 3.76 30.72
CA ARG A 2 2.64 2.84 29.57
C ARG A 2 1.16 2.51 29.33
N ILE A 3 0.38 2.32 30.40
CA ILE A 3 -1.06 2.01 30.32
C ILE A 3 -1.86 3.20 29.79
N ILE A 4 -1.50 4.43 30.18
CA ILE A 4 -2.16 5.66 29.71
C ILE A 4 -1.90 5.87 28.22
N LEU A 5 -0.64 5.71 27.78
CA LEU A 5 -0.28 5.75 26.37
C LEU A 5 -1.02 4.67 25.56
N PHE A 6 -1.11 3.45 26.09
CA PHE A 6 -1.87 2.37 25.45
C PHE A 6 -3.37 2.69 25.30
N LEU A 7 -4.00 3.24 26.35
CA LEU A 7 -5.40 3.66 26.32
C LEU A 7 -5.63 4.81 25.34
N MET A 8 -4.79 5.84 25.38
CA MET A 8 -4.90 6.99 24.47
C MET A 8 -4.73 6.58 23.02
N THR A 9 -3.75 5.72 22.71
CA THR A 9 -3.57 5.22 21.35
C THR A 9 -4.76 4.40 20.89
N ASN A 10 -5.31 3.52 21.73
CA ASN A 10 -6.53 2.80 21.39
C ASN A 10 -7.71 3.74 21.14
N LEU A 11 -7.92 4.73 22.01
CA LEU A 11 -9.00 5.71 21.84
C LEU A 11 -8.81 6.55 20.57
N ALA A 12 -7.57 6.98 20.28
CA ALA A 12 -7.24 7.70 19.05
C ALA A 12 -7.50 6.85 17.80
N VAL A 13 -7.16 5.56 17.83
CA VAL A 13 -7.45 4.62 16.75
C VAL A 13 -8.96 4.44 16.57
N LEU A 14 -9.73 4.29 17.64
CA LEU A 14 -11.20 4.19 17.58
C LEU A 14 -11.84 5.46 16.99
N LEU A 15 -11.34 6.64 17.39
CA LEU A 15 -11.79 7.92 16.84
C LEU A 15 -11.45 8.06 15.35
N LEU A 16 -10.22 7.70 14.96
CA LEU A 16 -9.79 7.71 13.57
C LEU A 16 -10.68 6.81 12.70
N VAL A 17 -10.91 5.57 13.14
CA VAL A 17 -11.80 4.62 12.44
C VAL A 17 -13.21 5.18 12.33
N SER A 18 -13.73 5.79 13.41
CA SER A 18 -15.07 6.39 13.42
C SER A 18 -15.19 7.55 12.41
N VAL A 19 -14.19 8.42 12.35
CA VAL A 19 -14.15 9.54 11.39
C VAL A 19 -14.05 9.00 9.97
N VAL A 20 -13.17 8.03 9.71
CA VAL A 20 -13.01 7.42 8.38
C VAL A 20 -14.32 6.75 7.94
N PHE A 21 -14.97 5.98 8.80
CA PHE A 21 -16.25 5.34 8.48
C PHE A 21 -17.38 6.35 8.26
N ASN A 22 -17.41 7.45 9.01
CA ASN A 22 -18.38 8.52 8.81
C ASN A 22 -18.17 9.26 7.48
N LEU A 23 -16.91 9.61 7.16
CA LEU A 23 -16.55 10.31 5.93
C LEU A 23 -16.84 9.47 4.67
N LEU A 24 -16.74 8.15 4.81
CA LEU A 24 -17.07 7.17 3.77
C LEU A 24 -18.56 6.81 3.73
N GLY A 25 -19.39 7.42 4.58
CA GLY A 25 -20.86 7.30 4.52
C GLY A 25 -21.44 6.04 5.16
N PHE A 26 -20.67 5.31 5.97
CA PHE A 26 -21.10 4.03 6.56
C PHE A 26 -22.27 4.16 7.55
N SER A 27 -22.41 5.34 8.19
CA SER A 27 -23.51 5.66 9.12
C SER A 27 -24.87 5.78 8.43
N SER A 28 -24.92 6.19 7.15
CA SER A 28 -26.19 6.30 6.41
C SER A 28 -26.76 4.94 6.02
N ILE A 29 -25.90 3.94 5.81
CA ILE A 29 -26.31 2.55 5.50
C ILE A 29 -26.89 1.88 6.76
N LEU A 30 -26.36 2.22 7.93
CA LEU A 30 -26.75 1.63 9.21
C LEU A 30 -28.03 2.24 9.82
N ALA A 31 -28.31 3.52 9.53
CA ALA A 31 -29.44 4.26 10.11
C ALA A 31 -30.76 4.13 9.33
N ALA A 32 -30.71 3.72 8.06
CA ALA A 32 -31.90 3.69 7.20
C ALA A 32 -32.78 2.44 7.38
N ASN A 33 -32.23 1.31 7.83
CA ASN A 33 -32.99 0.08 8.03
C ASN A 33 -32.52 -0.61 9.30
N GLY A 34 -33.31 -0.54 10.37
CA GLY A 34 -33.08 -1.30 11.58
C GLY A 34 -32.98 -2.79 11.23
N VAL A 35 -31.76 -3.32 11.29
CA VAL A 35 -31.44 -4.72 11.00
C VAL A 35 -31.69 -5.14 9.54
N ASP A 36 -31.10 -4.42 8.58
CA ASP A 36 -30.79 -5.04 7.29
C ASP A 36 -29.40 -4.57 6.83
N LEU A 37 -28.38 -5.38 7.12
CA LEU A 37 -27.02 -5.14 6.65
C LEU A 37 -27.05 -5.27 5.13
N ASP A 38 -26.93 -4.17 4.39
CA ASP A 38 -26.76 -4.22 2.95
C ASP A 38 -25.41 -4.87 2.62
N LEU A 39 -25.42 -6.20 2.52
CA LEU A 39 -24.27 -7.03 2.23
C LEU A 39 -23.62 -6.63 0.90
N ARG A 40 -24.38 -6.05 -0.05
CA ARG A 40 -23.80 -5.55 -1.30
C ARG A 40 -22.98 -4.29 -1.06
N ALA A 41 -23.49 -3.34 -0.28
CA ALA A 41 -22.74 -2.15 0.09
C ALA A 41 -21.46 -2.50 0.87
N LEU A 42 -21.54 -3.47 1.78
CA LEU A 42 -20.37 -3.98 2.52
C LEU A 42 -19.36 -4.67 1.59
N LEU A 43 -19.81 -5.50 0.64
CA LEU A 43 -18.93 -6.15 -0.33
C LEU A 43 -18.23 -5.14 -1.25
N VAL A 44 -18.96 -4.14 -1.75
CA VAL A 44 -18.39 -3.07 -2.57
C VAL A 44 -17.37 -2.27 -1.77
N PHE A 45 -17.65 -1.96 -0.51
CA PHE A 45 -16.71 -1.31 0.40
C PHE A 45 -15.45 -2.15 0.63
N CYS A 46 -15.61 -3.43 0.98
CA CYS A 46 -14.49 -4.35 1.16
C CYS A 46 -13.68 -4.51 -0.13
N ALA A 47 -14.32 -4.51 -1.30
CA ALA A 47 -13.61 -4.55 -2.57
C ALA A 47 -12.82 -3.26 -2.82
N LEU A 48 -13.44 -2.10 -2.64
CA LEU A 48 -12.78 -0.79 -2.82
C LEU A 48 -11.64 -0.56 -1.82
N PHE A 49 -11.84 -0.84 -0.54
CA PHE A 49 -10.82 -0.63 0.48
C PHE A 49 -9.78 -1.76 0.51
N GLY A 50 -10.21 -3.01 0.37
CA GLY A 50 -9.32 -4.17 0.33
C GLY A 50 -8.41 -4.16 -0.90
N PHE A 51 -9.00 -4.07 -2.10
CA PHE A 51 -8.21 -4.01 -3.33
C PHE A 51 -7.62 -2.62 -3.58
N GLY A 52 -8.36 -1.54 -3.36
CA GLY A 52 -7.84 -0.18 -3.57
C GLY A 52 -6.66 0.15 -2.65
N GLY A 53 -6.71 -0.28 -1.39
CA GLY A 53 -5.57 -0.16 -0.48
C GLY A 53 -4.35 -0.96 -0.95
N ALA A 54 -4.57 -2.17 -1.47
CA ALA A 54 -3.51 -2.99 -2.03
C ALA A 54 -2.88 -2.36 -3.28
N PHE A 55 -3.68 -1.76 -4.17
CA PHE A 55 -3.17 -1.04 -5.34
C PHE A 55 -2.33 0.16 -4.93
N ILE A 56 -2.81 1.00 -3.99
CA ILE A 56 -2.04 2.13 -3.47
C ILE A 56 -0.71 1.63 -2.88
N SER A 57 -0.74 0.56 -2.07
CA SER A 57 0.45 -0.05 -1.49
C SER A 57 1.44 -0.54 -2.57
N LEU A 58 0.93 -1.16 -3.65
CA LEU A 58 1.76 -1.63 -4.76
C LEU A 58 2.42 -0.48 -5.52
N PHE A 59 1.68 0.59 -5.80
CA PHE A 59 2.24 1.79 -6.45
C PHE A 59 3.33 2.43 -5.59
N LEU A 60 3.15 2.46 -4.27
CA LEU A 60 4.16 2.95 -3.33
C LEU A 60 5.35 1.99 -3.17
N SER A 61 5.17 0.68 -3.33
CA SER A 61 6.19 -0.34 -3.08
C SER A 61 7.48 -0.07 -3.85
N LYS A 62 7.40 0.23 -5.15
CA LYS A 62 8.58 0.51 -5.98
C LYS A 62 9.32 1.77 -5.54
N TRP A 63 8.60 2.81 -5.13
CA TRP A 63 9.20 4.06 -4.63
C TRP A 63 9.87 3.85 -3.27
N MET A 64 9.15 3.18 -2.37
CA MET A 64 9.58 2.90 -1.01
C MET A 64 10.81 1.99 -1.01
N ALA A 65 10.85 0.95 -1.84
CA ALA A 65 12.01 0.07 -2.01
C ALA A 65 13.25 0.84 -2.47
N LYS A 66 13.13 1.70 -3.50
CA LYS A 66 14.25 2.52 -3.98
C LYS A 66 14.78 3.49 -2.92
N ARG A 67 13.88 4.10 -2.15
CA ARG A 67 14.23 5.07 -1.11
C ARG A 67 14.82 4.41 0.14
N ALA A 68 14.29 3.26 0.54
CA ALA A 68 14.75 2.54 1.73
C ALA A 68 16.15 1.95 1.58
N THR A 69 16.49 1.44 0.39
CA THR A 69 17.82 0.84 0.13
C THR A 69 18.87 1.87 -0.30
N GLY A 70 18.49 3.15 -0.47
CA GLY A 70 19.41 4.19 -0.94
C GLY A 70 19.97 3.91 -2.34
N THR A 71 19.20 3.22 -3.19
CA THR A 71 19.68 2.75 -4.51
C THR A 71 20.10 3.93 -5.39
N GLN A 72 21.31 3.88 -5.93
CA GLN A 72 21.76 4.80 -6.99
C GLN A 72 21.42 4.22 -8.37
N ILE A 73 20.68 4.98 -9.17
CA ILE A 73 20.31 4.56 -10.53
C ILE A 73 21.47 4.86 -11.47
N ILE A 74 22.03 3.81 -12.05
CA ILE A 74 23.07 3.90 -13.08
C ILE A 74 22.39 4.17 -14.43
N ALA A 75 22.48 5.40 -14.94
CA ALA A 75 21.94 5.77 -16.27
C ALA A 75 22.98 5.63 -17.39
N ARG A 76 24.26 5.82 -17.09
CA ARG A 76 25.38 5.61 -18.01
C ARG A 76 26.53 4.93 -17.26
N PRO A 77 27.14 3.88 -17.83
CA PRO A 77 28.30 3.23 -17.21
C PRO A 77 29.49 4.18 -17.27
N ASN A 78 29.99 4.58 -16.11
CA ASN A 78 31.16 5.44 -15.98
C ASN A 78 32.46 4.66 -15.71
N ASP A 79 32.36 3.36 -15.46
CA ASP A 79 33.49 2.48 -15.16
C ASP A 79 33.28 1.07 -15.76
N GLN A 80 34.38 0.32 -15.92
CA GLN A 80 34.38 -1.04 -16.47
C GLN A 80 33.54 -2.01 -15.61
N GLN A 81 33.53 -1.85 -14.27
CA GLN A 81 32.71 -2.69 -13.41
C GLN A 81 31.21 -2.49 -13.66
N THR A 82 30.80 -1.24 -13.84
CA THR A 82 29.40 -0.89 -14.11
C THR A 82 28.96 -1.40 -15.48
N ARG A 83 29.87 -1.40 -16.47
CA ARG A 83 29.65 -1.97 -17.80
C ARG A 83 29.39 -3.48 -17.71
N TRP A 84 30.28 -4.21 -17.06
CA TRP A 84 30.15 -5.65 -16.84
C TRP A 84 28.86 -6.01 -16.11
N LEU A 85 28.48 -5.23 -15.10
CA LEU A 85 27.24 -5.46 -14.36
C LEU A 85 26.00 -5.31 -15.26
N LEU A 86 25.95 -4.25 -16.08
CA LEU A 86 24.83 -4.04 -17.02
C LEU A 86 24.75 -5.16 -18.06
N ASP A 87 25.87 -5.56 -18.64
CA ASP A 87 25.92 -6.63 -19.64
C ASP A 87 25.49 -7.98 -19.05
N THR A 88 25.93 -8.28 -17.82
CA THR A 88 25.55 -9.50 -17.09
C THR A 88 24.06 -9.52 -16.76
N VAL A 89 23.50 -8.40 -16.28
CA VAL A 89 22.07 -8.30 -15.99
C VAL A 89 21.24 -8.41 -17.27
N ALA A 90 21.72 -7.84 -18.39
CA ALA A 90 21.05 -7.96 -19.68
C ALA A 90 21.01 -9.41 -20.18
N GLU A 91 22.11 -10.16 -20.03
CA GLU A 91 22.15 -11.59 -20.37
C GLU A 91 21.16 -12.41 -19.53
N LEU A 92 21.24 -12.26 -18.20
CA LEU A 92 20.38 -12.98 -17.26
C LEU A 92 18.89 -12.66 -17.48
N SER A 93 18.58 -11.40 -17.79
CA SER A 93 17.19 -10.99 -18.03
C SER A 93 16.66 -11.55 -19.34
N ARG A 94 17.50 -11.63 -20.38
CA ARG A 94 17.15 -12.28 -21.65
C ARG A 94 16.88 -13.78 -21.47
N GLU A 95 17.72 -14.46 -20.69
CA GLU A 95 17.53 -15.88 -20.37
C GLU A 95 16.25 -16.12 -19.54
N ALA A 96 15.95 -15.22 -18.60
CA ALA A 96 14.73 -15.26 -17.80
C ALA A 96 13.46 -14.79 -18.55
N GLY A 97 13.59 -14.29 -19.78
CA GLY A 97 12.47 -13.74 -20.56
C GLY A 97 11.88 -12.43 -19.97
N ILE A 98 12.65 -11.73 -19.14
CA ILE A 98 12.26 -10.47 -18.49
C ILE A 98 12.80 -9.31 -19.33
N GLN A 99 11.92 -8.40 -19.75
CA GLN A 99 12.35 -7.17 -20.41
C GLN A 99 12.94 -6.20 -19.38
N THR A 100 14.25 -5.99 -19.44
CA THR A 100 15.00 -4.94 -18.73
C THR A 100 14.90 -3.58 -19.39
#